data_AF-A0A9P3N5W9-F1
#
_entry.id   AF-A0A9P3N5W9-F1
#
_cell.length_a   1.000
_cell.length_b   1.000
_cell.length_c   1.000
_cell.angle_alpha   90.00
_cell.angle_beta   90.00
_cell.angle_gamma   90.00
#
_symmetry.space_group_name_H-M   'P 1'
#
loop_
_entity.id
_entity.type
_entity.pdbx_description
1 polymer ?
#
loop_
_entity_poly.entity_id
_entity_poly.type
_entity_poly.pdbx_seq_one_letter_code
_entity_poly.pdbx_strand_id
1 'polypeptide(L)'
;MVSQPAGGSQSGHISREDREQAIGAVMRHMVFKNSSHPGVPVSRDELNKVIAAQLAGRRVPGLPGVIIKEAQARFPAALGFDMKELERGTRGRGGGGGGHEGGRDEGGGGEEGGDGGGGRGGGGGGTKEYVLLSRLPAAVLSRFVDTPEQAAGSAFTTIVCALLKGAGGSIPADKLWALLGALGVRRGEERHPQFGNVEENMKRLEKQRYVTMVKGT
;
A
#
# COMPACT_ATOMS: atom_id res chain seq x y z
N MET A 1 7.85 31.74 55.78
CA MET A 1 7.04 30.95 54.84
C MET A 1 7.00 31.71 53.53
N VAL A 2 7.93 31.42 52.62
CA VAL A 2 7.91 31.98 51.26
C VAL A 2 7.74 30.77 50.35
N SER A 3 6.50 30.47 50.00
CA SER A 3 6.18 29.40 49.07
C SER A 3 6.57 29.82 47.66
N GLN A 4 7.57 29.12 47.11
CA GLN A 4 7.75 29.00 45.67
C GLN A 4 6.48 28.41 45.03
N PRO A 5 6.02 28.89 43.87
CA PRO A 5 5.19 28.05 43.01
C PRO A 5 6.10 27.05 42.29
N ALA A 6 5.80 25.78 42.55
CA ALA A 6 6.33 24.61 41.89
C ALA A 6 6.09 24.65 40.37
N GLY A 7 7.01 24.02 39.64
CA GLY A 7 7.03 23.99 38.19
C GLY A 7 5.76 23.45 37.54
N GLY A 8 5.29 24.16 36.51
CA GLY A 8 4.41 23.60 35.50
C GLY A 8 5.23 22.81 34.49
N SER A 9 5.19 21.48 34.59
CA SER A 9 5.64 20.60 33.51
C SER A 9 4.81 20.88 32.25
N GLN A 10 5.42 21.43 31.20
CA GLN A 10 4.79 21.58 29.90
C GLN A 10 4.59 20.19 29.25
N SER A 11 3.42 19.59 29.49
CA SER A 11 3.01 18.35 28.83
C SER A 11 2.57 18.63 27.39
N GLY A 12 3.50 18.45 26.44
CA GLY A 12 3.28 17.84 25.11
C GLY A 12 2.03 18.18 24.27
N HIS A 13 1.46 19.39 24.35
CA HIS A 13 0.30 19.76 23.56
C HIS A 13 0.73 20.47 22.27
N ILE A 14 0.40 19.88 21.13
CA ILE A 14 0.56 20.47 19.80
C ILE A 14 -0.54 21.52 19.62
N SER A 15 -0.20 22.67 18.99
CA SER A 15 -1.20 23.68 18.66
C SER A 15 -2.19 23.14 17.62
N ARG A 16 -3.43 23.64 17.63
CA ARG A 16 -4.41 23.29 16.59
C ARG A 16 -3.88 23.62 15.20
N GLU A 17 -3.18 24.74 15.07
CA GLU A 17 -2.61 25.20 13.82
C GLU A 17 -1.53 24.26 13.29
N ASP A 18 -0.58 23.85 14.12
CA ASP A 18 0.49 22.91 13.75
C ASP A 18 -0.10 21.57 13.27
N ARG A 19 -1.22 21.15 13.89
CA ARG A 19 -1.95 19.94 13.49
C ARG A 19 -2.56 20.10 12.11
N GLU A 20 -3.26 21.21 11.87
CA GLU A 20 -3.88 21.49 10.58
C GLU A 20 -2.85 21.63 9.46
N GLN A 21 -1.71 22.28 9.74
CA GLN A 21 -0.59 22.38 8.81
C GLN A 21 -0.02 20.99 8.45
N ALA A 22 0.19 20.13 9.45
CA ALA A 22 0.68 18.76 9.23
C ALA A 22 -0.30 17.90 8.42
N ILE A 23 -1.60 17.99 8.68
CA ILE A 23 -2.63 17.29 7.89
C ILE A 23 -2.61 17.80 6.44
N GLY A 24 -2.60 19.12 6.25
CA GLY A 24 -2.53 19.72 4.93
C GLY A 24 -1.27 19.31 4.16
N ALA A 25 -0.13 19.20 4.85
CA ALA A 25 1.13 18.74 4.25
C ALA A 25 1.04 17.27 3.79
N VAL A 26 0.48 16.38 4.61
CA VAL A 26 0.23 14.98 4.21
C VAL A 26 -0.70 14.91 3.00
N MET A 27 -1.79 15.67 3.02
CA MET A 27 -2.75 15.68 1.91
C MET A 27 -2.11 16.14 0.60
N ARG A 28 -1.39 17.28 0.63
CA ARG A 28 -0.66 17.80 -0.53
C ARG A 28 0.37 16.79 -1.04
N HIS A 29 1.15 16.21 -0.14
CA HIS A 29 2.18 15.23 -0.51
C HIS A 29 1.60 14.04 -1.26
N MET A 30 0.51 13.46 -0.73
CA MET A 30 -0.16 12.31 -1.37
C MET A 30 -0.75 12.67 -2.73
N VAL A 31 -1.36 13.86 -2.89
CA VAL A 31 -1.92 14.31 -4.18
C VAL A 31 -0.82 14.48 -5.22
N PHE A 32 0.27 15.18 -4.90
CA PHE A 32 1.36 15.41 -5.85
C PHE A 32 2.10 14.12 -6.21
N LYS A 33 2.27 13.20 -5.24
CA LYS A 33 2.82 11.88 -5.53
C LYS A 33 1.91 11.10 -6.47
N ASN A 34 0.61 11.09 -6.22
CA ASN A 34 -0.33 10.39 -7.09
C ASN A 34 -0.45 11.03 -8.47
N SER A 35 -0.34 12.36 -8.62
CA SER A 35 -0.38 12.99 -9.95
C SER A 35 0.89 12.71 -10.76
N SER A 36 2.05 12.66 -10.11
CA SER A 36 3.33 12.41 -10.78
C SER A 36 3.56 10.93 -11.08
N HIS A 37 3.10 10.07 -10.16
CA HIS A 37 3.25 8.61 -10.24
C HIS A 37 1.95 7.93 -9.77
N PRO A 38 0.90 7.91 -10.62
CA PRO A 38 -0.39 7.32 -10.25
C PRO A 38 -0.24 5.88 -9.77
N GLY A 39 -0.89 5.57 -8.65
CA GLY A 39 -0.92 4.20 -8.09
C GLY A 39 0.39 3.71 -7.46
N VAL A 40 1.45 4.52 -7.39
CA VAL A 40 2.67 4.15 -6.64
C VAL A 40 2.43 4.37 -5.14
N PRO A 41 2.61 3.35 -4.28
CA PRO A 41 2.40 3.50 -2.85
C PRO A 41 3.41 4.44 -2.19
N VAL A 42 2.94 5.20 -1.20
CA VAL A 42 3.74 6.10 -0.36
C VAL A 42 3.98 5.45 1.01
N SER A 43 5.25 5.33 1.40
CA SER A 43 5.60 4.67 2.67
C SER A 43 5.21 5.52 3.89
N ARG A 44 4.90 4.85 5.01
CA ARG A 44 4.64 5.53 6.29
C ARG A 44 5.83 6.36 6.77
N ASP A 45 7.05 5.89 6.52
CA ASP A 45 8.26 6.63 6.90
C ASP A 45 8.40 7.93 6.13
N GLU A 46 8.00 7.95 4.86
CA GLU A 46 7.93 9.18 4.06
C GLU A 46 6.90 10.16 4.63
N LEU A 47 5.69 9.69 4.97
CA LEU A 47 4.68 10.53 5.60
C LEU A 47 5.13 11.05 6.98
N ASN A 48 5.84 10.21 7.76
CA ASN A 48 6.41 10.63 9.04
C ASN A 48 7.41 11.77 8.86
N LYS A 49 8.24 11.75 7.80
CA LYS A 49 9.18 12.84 7.48
C LYS A 49 8.44 14.13 7.13
N VAL A 50 7.38 14.04 6.33
CA VAL A 50 6.52 15.20 5.99
C VAL A 50 5.91 15.81 7.25
N ILE A 51 5.38 14.98 8.15
CA ILE A 51 4.80 15.43 9.41
C ILE A 51 5.86 16.06 10.32
N ALA A 52 7.01 15.41 10.48
CA ALA A 52 8.10 15.90 11.32
C ALA A 52 8.63 17.28 10.87
N ALA A 53 8.66 17.52 9.56
CA ALA A 53 9.03 18.82 8.99
C ALA A 53 8.07 19.94 9.42
N GLN A 54 6.76 19.65 9.52
CA GLN A 54 5.77 20.65 9.98
C GLN A 54 5.80 20.87 11.49
N LEU A 55 6.29 19.89 12.25
CA LEU A 55 6.37 19.98 13.71
C LEU A 55 7.71 20.54 14.21
N ALA A 56 8.54 21.09 13.33
CA ALA A 56 9.90 21.57 13.64
C ALA A 56 10.74 20.53 14.40
N GLY A 57 10.61 19.25 14.02
CA GLY A 57 11.33 18.14 14.65
C GLY A 57 10.80 17.71 16.03
N ARG A 58 9.74 18.33 16.56
CA ARG A 58 9.08 17.89 17.79
C ARG A 58 8.47 16.51 17.58
N ARG A 59 8.93 15.54 18.38
CA ARG A 59 8.46 14.16 18.31
C ARG A 59 7.43 13.92 19.40
N VAL A 60 6.16 13.91 19.01
CA VAL A 60 5.06 13.49 19.88
C VAL A 60 4.71 12.04 19.55
N PRO A 61 4.83 11.09 20.50
CA PRO A 61 4.45 9.70 20.27
C PRO A 61 2.99 9.57 19.83
N GLY A 62 2.70 8.68 18.88
CA GLY A 62 1.34 8.42 18.37
C GLY A 62 0.76 9.50 17.45
N LEU A 63 1.22 10.74 17.55
CA LEU A 63 0.71 11.87 16.77
C LEU A 63 0.76 11.66 15.25
N PRO A 64 1.84 11.14 14.63
CA PRO A 64 1.84 10.90 13.19
C PRO A 64 0.72 9.95 12.74
N GLY A 65 0.38 8.97 13.57
CA GLY A 65 -0.74 8.06 13.28
C GLY A 65 -2.09 8.76 13.30
N VAL A 66 -2.30 9.69 14.24
CA VAL A 66 -3.53 10.49 14.32
C VAL A 66 -3.65 11.41 13.10
N ILE A 67 -2.56 12.09 12.73
CA ILE A 67 -2.52 12.99 11.57
C ILE A 67 -2.83 12.23 10.28
N ILE A 68 -2.22 11.05 10.08
CA ILE A 68 -2.51 10.21 8.90
C ILE A 68 -3.98 9.79 8.86
N LYS A 69 -4.53 9.28 9.97
CA LYS A 69 -5.94 8.87 10.04
C LYS A 69 -6.89 10.03 9.74
N GLU A 70 -6.56 11.22 10.21
CA GLU A 70 -7.37 12.41 9.95
C GLU A 70 -7.26 12.87 8.51
N ALA A 71 -6.07 12.81 7.90
CA ALA A 71 -5.92 13.03 6.46
C ALA A 71 -6.77 12.03 5.65
N GLN A 72 -6.74 10.73 6.02
CA GLN A 72 -7.58 9.70 5.39
C GLN A 72 -9.08 10.04 5.47
N ALA A 73 -9.55 10.56 6.60
CA ALA A 73 -10.96 10.94 6.77
C ALA A 73 -11.34 12.20 5.96
N ARG A 74 -10.39 13.10 5.68
CA ARG A 74 -10.64 14.35 4.93
C ARG A 74 -10.60 14.18 3.42
N PHE A 75 -9.80 13.24 2.91
CA PHE A 75 -9.66 12.98 1.47
C PHE A 75 -11.00 12.78 0.73
N PRO A 76 -11.95 11.97 1.24
CA PRO A 76 -13.20 11.72 0.56
C PRO A 76 -14.05 12.97 0.39
N ALA A 77 -14.10 13.83 1.42
CA ALA A 77 -14.91 15.04 1.44
C ALA A 77 -14.26 16.21 0.69
N ALA A 78 -12.94 16.34 0.78
CA ALA A 78 -12.22 17.47 0.20
C ALA A 78 -11.93 17.29 -1.29
N LEU A 79 -11.60 16.07 -1.72
CA LEU A 79 -11.03 15.81 -3.05
C LEU A 79 -11.64 14.61 -3.78
N GLY A 80 -12.57 13.87 -3.17
CA GLY A 80 -13.18 12.70 -3.80
C GLY A 80 -12.22 11.50 -3.97
N PHE A 81 -11.17 11.42 -3.15
CA PHE A 81 -10.25 10.28 -3.09
C PHE A 81 -10.40 9.51 -1.79
N ASP A 82 -10.07 8.23 -1.80
CA ASP A 82 -9.82 7.42 -0.61
C ASP A 82 -8.31 7.22 -0.44
N MET A 83 -7.79 7.49 0.75
CA MET A 83 -6.41 7.14 1.10
C MET A 83 -6.40 5.79 1.84
N LYS A 84 -6.02 4.72 1.14
CA LYS A 84 -6.00 3.35 1.70
C LYS A 84 -4.62 2.92 2.14
N GLU A 85 -4.56 2.26 3.29
CA GLU A 85 -3.36 1.53 3.73
C GLU A 85 -3.28 0.20 2.97
N LEU A 86 -2.11 -0.12 2.43
CA LEU A 86 -1.83 -1.41 1.83
C LEU A 86 -1.24 -2.33 2.89
N GLU A 87 -1.90 -3.46 3.12
CA GLU A 87 -1.31 -4.55 3.88
C GLU A 87 -0.27 -5.25 3.00
N ARG A 88 0.91 -5.54 3.57
CA ARG A 88 1.81 -6.48 2.92
C ARG A 88 1.09 -7.82 2.89
N GLY A 89 0.69 -8.26 1.71
CA GLY A 89 0.25 -9.64 1.51
C GLY A 89 1.31 -10.55 2.11
N THR A 90 0.99 -11.19 3.24
CA THR A 90 1.74 -12.34 3.71
C THR A 90 1.84 -13.25 2.50
N ARG A 91 3.07 -13.62 2.11
CA ARG A 91 3.32 -14.56 1.02
C ARG A 91 2.34 -15.71 1.23
N GLY A 92 1.36 -15.83 0.34
CA GLY A 92 0.47 -16.97 0.33
C GLY A 92 1.38 -18.18 0.17
N ARG A 93 1.61 -18.89 1.26
CA ARG A 93 2.22 -20.22 1.25
C ARG A 93 1.20 -21.09 0.55
N GLY A 94 1.28 -21.11 -0.78
CA GLY A 94 0.55 -22.05 -1.60
C GLY A 94 0.97 -23.47 -1.24
N GLY A 95 -0.02 -24.35 -1.19
CA GLY A 95 0.14 -25.77 -1.55
C GLY A 95 0.77 -26.65 -0.49
N GLY A 96 -0.07 -27.33 0.28
CA GLY A 96 0.30 -28.50 1.08
C GLY A 96 -0.92 -29.36 1.38
N GLY A 97 -1.77 -29.61 0.38
CA GLY A 97 -2.78 -30.66 0.47
C GLY A 97 -2.08 -32.02 0.40
N GLY A 98 -1.77 -32.59 1.55
CA GLY A 98 -1.33 -33.97 1.70
C GLY A 98 -2.32 -34.70 2.60
N GLY A 99 -3.24 -35.43 2.00
CA GLY A 99 -4.03 -36.42 2.72
C GLY A 99 -3.11 -37.55 3.18
N HIS A 100 -3.17 -37.87 4.46
CA HIS A 100 -2.80 -39.18 4.98
C HIS A 100 -3.88 -39.61 5.96
N GLU A 101 -4.56 -40.68 5.56
CA GLU A 101 -5.56 -41.43 6.28
C GLU A 101 -4.82 -42.45 7.17
N GLY A 102 -5.22 -42.60 8.43
CA GLY A 102 -4.89 -43.79 9.23
C GLY A 102 -4.55 -43.57 10.70
N GLY A 103 -5.39 -44.14 11.58
CA GLY A 103 -4.89 -44.88 12.76
C GLY A 103 -5.12 -44.27 14.15
N ARG A 104 -6.08 -44.89 14.86
CA ARG A 104 -6.44 -44.84 16.30
C ARG A 104 -5.25 -44.81 17.28
N ASP A 105 -5.40 -44.16 18.44
CA ASP A 105 -5.57 -44.82 19.76
C ASP A 105 -5.94 -43.83 20.89
N GLU A 106 -6.49 -44.36 21.99
CA GLU A 106 -7.19 -43.67 23.08
C GLU A 106 -6.26 -43.14 24.20
N GLY A 107 -6.76 -42.17 24.98
CA GLY A 107 -6.47 -42.11 26.42
C GLY A 107 -6.20 -40.73 27.05
N GLY A 108 -7.01 -40.38 28.06
CA GLY A 108 -6.56 -39.60 29.24
C GLY A 108 -7.14 -38.19 29.39
N GLY A 109 -8.05 -38.01 30.36
CA GLY A 109 -8.69 -36.74 30.72
C GLY A 109 -7.91 -35.86 31.72
N GLY A 110 -8.49 -34.69 31.99
CA GLY A 110 -8.10 -33.75 33.06
C GLY A 110 -8.60 -32.32 32.80
N GLU A 111 -9.44 -31.85 33.71
CA GLU A 111 -9.99 -30.49 33.97
C GLU A 111 -8.92 -29.36 33.94
N GLU A 112 -9.13 -28.04 33.91
CA GLU A 112 -10.24 -27.09 34.07
C GLU A 112 -9.71 -25.68 33.69
N GLY A 113 -10.60 -24.76 33.27
CA GLY A 113 -10.58 -23.32 33.64
C GLY A 113 -9.49 -22.36 33.12
N GLY A 114 -9.91 -21.28 32.44
CA GLY A 114 -9.05 -20.09 32.30
C GLY A 114 -9.47 -19.07 31.23
N ASP A 115 -10.39 -18.19 31.62
CA ASP A 115 -10.73 -16.91 30.97
C ASP A 115 -9.48 -16.04 30.68
N GLY A 116 -9.47 -15.32 29.56
CA GLY A 116 -8.33 -14.46 29.24
C GLY A 116 -8.31 -13.90 27.83
N GLY A 117 -9.33 -13.12 27.47
CA GLY A 117 -9.32 -12.26 26.29
C GLY A 117 -8.06 -11.39 26.26
N GLY A 118 -7.29 -11.55 25.18
CA GLY A 118 -6.05 -10.82 24.96
C GLY A 118 -5.67 -10.86 23.50
N GLY A 119 -6.60 -10.45 22.63
CA GLY A 119 -6.34 -10.14 21.24
C GLY A 119 -5.29 -9.02 21.14
N ARG A 120 -4.03 -9.38 21.34
CA ARG A 120 -2.89 -8.58 20.92
C ARG A 120 -2.87 -8.65 19.41
N GLY A 121 -3.62 -7.72 18.79
CA GLY A 121 -3.51 -7.40 17.38
C GLY A 121 -2.04 -7.35 17.01
N GLY A 122 -1.64 -8.29 16.16
CA GLY A 122 -0.26 -8.56 15.83
C GLY A 122 0.45 -7.28 15.41
N GLY A 123 1.41 -6.85 16.22
CA GLY A 123 2.44 -5.90 15.83
C GLY A 123 3.39 -6.54 14.83
N GLY A 124 2.88 -6.93 13.66
CA GLY A 124 3.70 -7.23 12.51
C GLY A 124 4.22 -5.90 11.99
N GLY A 125 5.47 -5.57 12.31
CA GLY A 125 6.20 -4.38 11.84
C GLY A 125 6.48 -4.42 10.34
N GLY A 126 5.44 -4.51 9.52
CA GLY A 126 5.51 -4.20 8.11
C GLY A 126 5.60 -2.69 7.91
N THR A 127 6.41 -2.24 6.96
CA THR A 127 6.36 -0.86 6.48
C THR A 127 4.97 -0.63 5.88
N LYS A 128 4.10 0.06 6.61
CA LYS A 128 2.77 0.46 6.11
C LYS A 128 2.97 1.36 4.89
N GLU A 129 2.26 1.09 3.81
CA GLU A 129 2.27 1.90 2.59
C GLU A 129 0.84 2.41 2.34
N TYR A 130 0.70 3.54 1.64
CA TYR A 130 -0.58 4.18 1.40
C TYR A 130 -0.75 4.53 -0.07
N VAL A 131 -1.97 4.39 -0.61
CA VAL A 131 -2.33 4.77 -1.99
C VAL A 131 -3.55 5.67 -2.00
N LEU A 132 -3.64 6.54 -3.01
CA LEU A 132 -4.88 7.28 -3.31
C LEU A 132 -5.68 6.54 -4.37
N LEU A 133 -6.96 6.33 -4.10
CA LEU A 133 -7.92 5.73 -5.01
C LEU A 133 -9.04 6.73 -5.30
N SER A 134 -9.41 6.91 -6.56
CA SER A 134 -10.54 7.77 -6.91
C SER A 134 -11.85 7.15 -6.45
N ARG A 135 -12.76 7.96 -5.90
CA ARG A 135 -14.14 7.54 -5.60
C ARG A 135 -15.08 7.61 -6.80
N LEU A 136 -14.57 8.06 -7.96
CA LEU A 136 -15.37 8.13 -9.18
C LEU A 136 -15.64 6.70 -9.71
N PRO A 137 -16.86 6.41 -10.18
CA PRO A 137 -17.14 5.15 -10.87
C PRO A 137 -16.23 4.96 -12.10
N ALA A 138 -15.84 3.71 -12.38
CA ALA A 138 -14.94 3.39 -13.49
C ALA A 138 -15.44 3.92 -14.85
N ALA A 139 -16.76 3.88 -15.09
CA ALA A 139 -17.36 4.41 -16.31
C ALA A 139 -17.17 5.94 -16.47
N VAL A 140 -17.09 6.68 -15.36
CA VAL A 140 -16.85 8.13 -15.36
C VAL A 140 -15.36 8.41 -15.55
N LEU A 141 -14.48 7.65 -14.88
CA LEU A 141 -13.03 7.76 -15.05
C LEU A 141 -12.62 7.56 -16.51
N SER A 142 -13.05 6.46 -17.11
CA SER A 142 -12.72 6.13 -18.51
C SER A 142 -13.22 7.18 -19.51
N ARG A 143 -14.31 7.88 -19.20
CA ARG A 143 -14.91 8.86 -20.11
C ARG A 143 -14.30 10.26 -19.99
N PHE A 144 -13.88 10.66 -18.79
CA PHE A 144 -13.55 12.06 -18.50
C PHE A 144 -12.15 12.29 -17.95
N VAL A 145 -11.47 11.24 -17.49
CA VAL A 145 -10.19 11.35 -16.78
C VAL A 145 -9.08 10.59 -17.50
N ASP A 146 -9.36 9.36 -17.92
CA ASP A 146 -8.35 8.48 -18.50
C ASP A 146 -7.90 8.99 -19.88
N THR A 147 -6.59 9.18 -20.03
CA THR A 147 -6.01 9.43 -21.35
C THR A 147 -5.80 8.11 -22.11
N PRO A 148 -5.72 8.13 -23.45
CA PRO A 148 -5.42 6.93 -24.24
C PRO A 148 -4.15 6.20 -23.76
N GLU A 149 -3.14 6.94 -23.31
CA GLU A 149 -1.88 6.40 -22.77
C GLU A 149 -2.08 5.71 -21.42
N GLN A 150 -2.94 6.26 -20.56
CA GLN A 150 -3.29 5.63 -19.28
C GLN A 150 -4.14 4.37 -19.48
N ALA A 151 -5.07 4.39 -20.42
CA ALA A 151 -5.87 3.23 -20.80
C ALA A 151 -5.01 2.11 -21.42
N ALA A 152 -4.07 2.47 -22.29
CA ALA A 152 -3.04 1.56 -22.81
C ALA A 152 -2.22 0.93 -21.68
N GLY A 153 -1.79 1.76 -20.74
CA GLY A 153 -1.05 1.33 -19.56
C GLY A 153 -1.82 0.35 -18.68
N SER A 154 -3.10 0.62 -18.41
CA SER A 154 -3.95 -0.24 -17.59
C SER A 154 -4.32 -1.55 -18.28
N ALA A 155 -4.53 -1.52 -19.60
CA ALA A 155 -4.72 -2.72 -20.41
C ALA A 155 -3.48 -3.63 -20.37
N PHE A 156 -2.30 -3.05 -20.52
CA PHE A 156 -1.04 -3.78 -20.38
C PHE A 156 -0.91 -4.41 -18.98
N THR A 157 -1.18 -3.64 -17.91
CA THR A 157 -1.22 -4.17 -16.53
C THR A 157 -2.16 -5.36 -16.41
N THR A 158 -3.37 -5.25 -16.94
CA THR A 158 -4.40 -6.29 -16.87
C THR A 158 -3.92 -7.57 -17.54
N ILE A 159 -3.30 -7.47 -18.72
CA ILE A 159 -2.74 -8.62 -19.45
C ILE A 159 -1.63 -9.29 -18.63
N VAL A 160 -0.66 -8.52 -18.11
CA VAL A 160 0.45 -9.08 -17.32
C VAL A 160 -0.06 -9.76 -16.05
N CYS A 161 -1.00 -9.14 -15.33
CA CYS A 161 -1.62 -9.74 -14.15
C CYS A 161 -2.42 -11.00 -14.48
N ALA A 162 -3.13 -11.02 -15.61
CA ALA A 162 -3.87 -12.20 -16.07
C ALA A 162 -2.93 -13.37 -16.41
N LEU A 163 -1.82 -13.10 -17.10
CA LEU A 163 -0.79 -14.10 -17.41
C LEU A 163 -0.15 -14.66 -16.13
N LEU A 164 0.18 -13.79 -15.17
CA LEU A 164 0.70 -14.20 -13.87
C LEU A 164 -0.31 -15.07 -13.12
N LYS A 165 -1.58 -14.66 -13.09
CA LYS A 165 -2.65 -15.43 -12.43
C LYS A 165 -2.84 -16.80 -13.09
N GLY A 166 -2.82 -16.86 -14.42
CA GLY A 166 -2.88 -18.11 -15.18
C GLY A 166 -1.69 -19.04 -14.94
N ALA A 167 -0.51 -18.47 -14.65
CA ALA A 167 0.71 -19.23 -14.33
C ALA A 167 0.81 -19.66 -12.85
N GLY A 168 -0.22 -19.43 -12.03
CA GLY A 168 -0.20 -19.79 -10.59
C GLY A 168 0.44 -18.72 -9.69
N GLY A 169 0.57 -17.49 -10.16
CA GLY A 169 1.06 -16.33 -9.38
C GLY A 169 2.55 -16.06 -9.52
N SER A 170 3.31 -16.91 -10.22
CA SER A 170 4.71 -16.68 -10.54
C SER A 170 5.04 -17.24 -11.93
N ILE A 171 5.86 -16.51 -12.69
CA ILE A 171 6.29 -16.91 -14.03
C ILE A 171 7.75 -16.51 -14.24
N PRO A 172 8.58 -17.36 -14.86
CA PRO A 172 9.92 -16.96 -15.28
C PRO A 172 9.85 -15.79 -16.28
N ALA A 173 10.77 -14.84 -16.17
CA ALA A 173 10.77 -13.63 -16.98
C ALA A 173 10.78 -13.95 -18.50
N ASP A 174 11.61 -14.91 -18.92
CA ASP A 174 11.70 -15.29 -20.33
C ASP A 174 10.39 -15.89 -20.85
N LYS A 175 9.71 -16.67 -20.00
CA LYS A 175 8.39 -17.24 -20.34
C LYS A 175 7.32 -16.14 -20.43
N LEU A 176 7.35 -15.15 -19.54
CA LEU A 176 6.45 -13.99 -19.64
C LEU A 176 6.68 -13.24 -20.95
N TRP A 177 7.93 -12.96 -21.31
CA TRP A 177 8.25 -12.28 -22.56
C TRP A 177 7.89 -13.11 -23.80
N ALA A 178 8.02 -14.43 -23.75
CA ALA A 178 7.55 -15.31 -24.82
C ALA A 178 6.02 -15.25 -24.99
N LEU A 179 5.26 -15.27 -23.89
CA LEU A 179 3.80 -15.14 -23.93
C LEU A 179 3.35 -13.76 -24.42
N LEU A 180 4.02 -12.69 -23.97
CA LEU A 180 3.80 -11.34 -24.50
C LEU A 180 4.15 -11.23 -25.98
N GLY A 181 5.23 -11.90 -26.41
CA GLY A 181 5.63 -11.99 -27.82
C GLY A 181 4.58 -12.68 -28.69
N ALA A 182 3.94 -13.73 -28.18
CA ALA A 182 2.81 -14.38 -28.84
C ALA A 182 1.58 -13.46 -28.97
N LEU A 183 1.46 -12.45 -28.12
CA LEU A 183 0.45 -11.39 -28.18
C LEU A 183 0.90 -10.17 -29.01
N GLY A 184 2.05 -10.25 -29.68
CA GLY A 184 2.61 -9.19 -30.51
C GLY A 184 3.44 -8.15 -29.76
N VAL A 185 3.67 -8.33 -28.46
CA VAL A 185 4.44 -7.39 -27.62
C VAL A 185 5.88 -7.85 -27.49
N ARG A 186 6.83 -7.06 -28.02
CA ARG A 186 8.26 -7.42 -27.97
C ARG A 186 9.00 -6.69 -26.86
N ARG A 187 10.04 -7.34 -26.33
CA ARG A 187 10.95 -6.74 -25.36
C ARG A 187 11.78 -5.64 -26.03
N GLY A 188 11.95 -4.51 -25.37
CA GLY A 188 12.67 -3.35 -25.91
C GLY A 188 11.88 -2.50 -26.91
N GLU A 189 10.59 -2.80 -27.11
CA GLU A 189 9.74 -2.03 -28.02
C GLU A 189 9.34 -0.70 -27.38
N GLU A 190 9.91 0.39 -27.90
CA GLU A 190 9.69 1.74 -27.38
C GLU A 190 8.39 2.38 -27.89
N ARG A 191 7.86 1.92 -29.02
CA ARG A 191 6.67 2.48 -29.68
C ARG A 191 5.70 1.39 -30.13
N HIS A 192 5.16 0.64 -29.19
CA HIS A 192 4.07 -0.29 -29.50
C HIS A 192 2.78 0.48 -29.84
N PRO A 193 2.09 0.16 -30.96
CA PRO A 193 0.91 0.92 -31.41
C PRO A 193 -0.20 1.06 -30.36
N GLN A 194 -0.34 0.07 -29.47
CA GLN A 194 -1.36 0.07 -28.42
C GLN A 194 -0.80 0.32 -27.01
N PHE A 195 0.50 0.12 -26.78
CA PHE A 195 1.06 0.10 -25.42
C PHE A 195 2.19 1.12 -25.21
N GLY A 196 2.62 1.82 -26.25
CA GLY A 196 3.76 2.74 -26.16
C GLY A 196 5.05 2.01 -25.76
N ASN A 197 5.76 2.55 -24.78
CA ASN A 197 7.01 1.97 -24.29
C ASN A 197 6.75 0.81 -23.33
N VAL A 198 7.01 -0.41 -23.81
CA VAL A 198 6.70 -1.65 -23.08
C VAL A 198 7.61 -1.82 -21.86
N GLU A 199 8.89 -1.43 -21.96
CA GLU A 199 9.82 -1.54 -20.82
C GLU A 199 9.47 -0.55 -19.70
N GLU A 200 9.08 0.66 -20.06
CA GLU A 200 8.64 1.66 -19.09
C GLU A 200 7.37 1.19 -18.36
N ASN A 201 6.41 0.63 -19.11
CA ASN A 201 5.22 0.03 -18.51
C ASN A 201 5.58 -1.11 -17.54
N MET A 202 6.51 -2.00 -17.90
CA MET A 202 6.96 -3.07 -17.02
C MET A 202 7.64 -2.53 -15.74
N LYS A 203 8.51 -1.52 -15.87
CA LYS A 203 9.11 -0.82 -14.72
C LYS A 203 8.06 -0.13 -13.85
N ARG A 204 7.01 0.41 -14.46
CA ARG A 204 5.88 1.02 -13.73
C ARG A 204 5.10 -0.02 -12.93
N LEU A 205 4.86 -1.21 -13.47
CA LEU A 205 4.20 -2.31 -12.75
C LEU A 205 4.96 -2.71 -11.48
N GLU A 206 6.29 -2.76 -11.56
CA GLU A 206 7.14 -3.04 -10.41
C GLU A 206 7.01 -1.95 -9.33
N LYS A 207 7.10 -0.67 -9.73
CA LYS A 207 6.93 0.47 -8.82
C LYS A 207 5.55 0.52 -8.18
N GLN A 208 4.50 0.15 -8.93
CA GLN A 208 3.12 0.09 -8.47
C GLN A 208 2.79 -1.19 -7.67
N ARG A 209 3.77 -2.08 -7.46
CA ARG A 209 3.62 -3.35 -6.74
C ARG A 209 2.68 -4.37 -7.39
N TYR A 210 2.32 -4.21 -8.66
CA TYR A 210 1.59 -5.24 -9.40
C TYR A 210 2.44 -6.48 -9.66
N VAL A 211 3.75 -6.29 -9.82
CA VAL A 211 4.73 -7.35 -10.06
C VAL A 211 5.94 -7.14 -9.16
N THR A 212 6.57 -8.22 -8.72
CA THR A 212 7.85 -8.18 -8.03
C THR A 212 8.83 -9.10 -8.73
N MET A 213 9.99 -8.56 -9.13
CA MET A 213 11.06 -9.36 -9.70
C MET A 213 11.82 -10.06 -8.58
N VAL A 214 11.71 -11.38 -8.52
CA VAL A 214 12.50 -12.21 -7.60
C VAL A 214 13.66 -12.76 -8.41
N LYS A 215 14.90 -12.46 -8.01
CA LYS A 215 16.07 -13.13 -8.59
C LYS A 215 15.97 -14.60 -8.19
N GLY A 216 15.90 -15.50 -9.18
CA GLY A 216 15.93 -16.94 -8.94
C GLY A 216 17.18 -17.30 -8.15
N THR A 217 16.98 -17.85 -6.97
CA THR A 217 18.01 -18.59 -6.21
C THR A 217 18.41 -19.84 -6.95
#